data_AF-A0A1E3ABJ3-F1
#
_entry.id   AF-A0A1E3ABJ3-F1
#
_cell.length_a   1.000
_cell.length_b   1.000
_cell.length_c   1.000
_cell.angle_alpha   90.00
_cell.angle_beta   90.00
_cell.angle_gamma   90.00
#
_symmetry.space_group_name_H-M   'P 1'
#
loop_
_entity.id
_entity.type
_entity.pdbx_description
1 polymer ?
#
loop_
_entity_poly.entity_id
_entity_poly.type
_entity_poly.pdbx_seq_one_letter_code
_entity_poly.pdbx_strand_id
1 'polypeptide(L)'
;MVTGGIITVKDSKWLMSYTLNRQPHFKDQPKDQLVVWVYGLFTYVPGDYVKKPMRECTGREITEEWLYHLGVPVEEIPDMAAGSAHCVLCMMPYITAFFMPGAEGDRPKVVPEGCTNFAFIGQFSDTVRDTVFTTEYSVRTAMEAVYTLLDVDRGVPEVFGSCYDVRVLLDSTSKMMDGKKLTDMKVPFILNLVEKKALKKIEGTVIEELLERYHVI
;
A
#
# COMPACT_ATOMS: atom_id res chain seq x y z
N MET A 1 -10.73 -8.84 -15.31
CA MET A 1 -10.27 -7.93 -14.23
C MET A 1 -11.35 -6.86 -14.10
N VAL A 2 -11.79 -6.49 -12.89
CA VAL A 2 -12.81 -5.42 -12.72
C VAL A 2 -12.10 -4.07 -12.55
N THR A 3 -11.64 -3.76 -11.34
CA THR A 3 -10.85 -2.53 -11.10
C THR A 3 -9.33 -2.78 -11.03
N GLY A 4 -8.90 -4.00 -10.68
CA GLY A 4 -7.46 -4.34 -10.61
C GLY A 4 -6.73 -3.76 -9.38
N GLY A 5 -7.46 -3.16 -8.44
CA GLY A 5 -6.94 -2.43 -7.31
C GLY A 5 -7.90 -1.30 -6.94
N ILE A 6 -7.48 -0.41 -6.06
CA ILE A 6 -8.29 0.76 -5.71
C ILE A 6 -8.29 1.78 -6.85
N ILE A 7 -9.44 2.39 -7.10
CA ILE A 7 -9.59 3.63 -7.87
C ILE A 7 -9.71 4.76 -6.85
N THR A 8 -8.79 5.72 -6.90
CA THR A 8 -8.78 6.89 -6.02
C THR A 8 -9.37 8.09 -6.72
N VAL A 9 -10.39 8.69 -6.11
CA VAL A 9 -10.98 9.95 -6.55
C VAL A 9 -10.15 11.08 -5.95
N LYS A 10 -9.13 11.53 -6.69
CA LYS A 10 -8.08 12.43 -6.17
C LYS A 10 -8.59 13.81 -5.72
N ASP A 11 -9.68 14.27 -6.33
CA ASP A 11 -10.33 15.55 -6.06
C ASP A 11 -11.48 15.47 -5.05
N SER A 12 -11.81 14.27 -4.54
CA SER A 12 -12.80 14.12 -3.48
C SER A 12 -12.28 14.64 -2.14
N LYS A 13 -13.12 15.35 -1.39
CA LYS A 13 -12.78 15.88 -0.05
C LYS A 13 -12.49 14.79 0.96
N TRP A 14 -13.15 13.63 0.85
CA TRP A 14 -12.87 12.48 1.72
C TRP A 14 -11.57 11.76 1.35
N LEU A 15 -10.94 12.13 0.23
CA LEU A 15 -9.90 11.34 -0.43
C LEU A 15 -10.35 9.87 -0.53
N MET A 16 -11.52 9.71 -1.13
CA MET A 16 -12.23 8.44 -1.27
C MET A 16 -11.53 7.54 -2.27
N SER A 17 -11.48 6.25 -1.96
CA SER A 17 -11.15 5.23 -2.94
C SER A 17 -12.10 4.06 -2.83
N TYR A 18 -12.29 3.36 -3.94
CA TYR A 18 -13.11 2.16 -3.98
C TYR A 18 -12.45 1.07 -4.83
N THR A 19 -12.83 -0.18 -4.60
CA THR A 19 -12.38 -1.30 -5.43
C THR A 19 -13.49 -2.31 -5.62
N LEU A 20 -13.49 -2.91 -6.80
CA LEU A 20 -14.24 -4.12 -7.11
C LEU A 20 -13.22 -5.21 -7.44
N ASN A 21 -13.16 -6.19 -6.55
CA ASN A 21 -12.37 -7.40 -6.76
C ASN A 21 -13.07 -8.32 -7.77
N ARG A 22 -12.44 -9.47 -8.05
CA ARG A 22 -13.08 -10.53 -8.85
C ARG A 22 -14.43 -10.90 -8.20
N GLN A 23 -15.46 -11.00 -9.02
CA GLN A 23 -16.81 -11.32 -8.58
C GLN A 23 -17.15 -12.77 -8.98
N PRO A 24 -17.92 -13.50 -8.16
CA PRO A 24 -18.41 -13.08 -6.85
C PRO A 24 -17.29 -12.97 -5.81
N HIS A 25 -17.39 -12.01 -4.89
CA HIS A 25 -16.43 -11.85 -3.79
C HIS A 25 -16.70 -12.87 -2.67
N PHE A 26 -17.98 -13.15 -2.40
CA PHE A 26 -18.41 -14.19 -1.48
C PHE A 26 -18.90 -15.41 -2.24
N LYS A 27 -18.63 -16.62 -1.74
CA LYS A 27 -18.98 -17.87 -2.43
C LYS A 27 -20.48 -18.00 -2.74
N ASP A 28 -21.33 -17.52 -1.84
CA ASP A 28 -22.79 -17.61 -1.94
C ASP A 28 -23.44 -16.32 -2.49
N GLN A 29 -22.64 -15.37 -3.00
CA GLN A 29 -23.14 -14.14 -3.60
C GLN A 29 -23.91 -14.44 -4.91
N PRO A 30 -25.13 -13.90 -5.08
CA PRO A 30 -25.86 -13.98 -6.35
C PRO A 30 -25.06 -13.44 -7.54
N LYS A 31 -25.20 -14.08 -8.70
CA LYS A 31 -24.38 -13.78 -9.91
C LYS A 31 -24.69 -12.43 -10.56
N ASP A 32 -25.84 -11.86 -10.24
CA ASP A 32 -26.33 -10.56 -10.68
C ASP A 32 -25.95 -9.42 -9.74
N GLN A 33 -25.20 -9.69 -8.67
CA GLN A 33 -24.76 -8.70 -7.69
C GLN A 33 -23.25 -8.43 -7.77
N LEU A 34 -22.86 -7.22 -7.39
CA LEU A 34 -21.47 -6.80 -7.24
C LEU A 34 -21.22 -6.38 -5.80
N VAL A 35 -20.05 -6.75 -5.27
CA VAL A 35 -19.56 -6.24 -3.98
C VAL A 35 -18.49 -5.18 -4.23
N VAL A 36 -18.76 -3.98 -3.75
CA VAL A 36 -17.86 -2.82 -3.81
C VAL A 36 -17.34 -2.56 -2.40
N TRP A 37 -16.02 -2.37 -2.28
CA TRP A 37 -15.42 -1.86 -1.05
C TRP A 37 -15.07 -0.39 -1.25
N VAL A 38 -15.50 0.47 -0.33
CA VAL A 38 -15.31 1.93 -0.36
C VAL A 38 -14.71 2.38 0.96
N TYR A 39 -13.74 3.28 0.93
CA TYR A 39 -13.21 3.94 2.12
C TYR A 39 -12.84 5.40 1.83
N GLY A 40 -12.75 6.21 2.88
CA GLY A 40 -12.21 7.57 2.82
C GLY A 40 -11.06 7.73 3.80
N LEU A 41 -10.02 8.46 3.40
CA LEU A 41 -8.89 8.78 4.28
C LEU A 41 -9.19 9.95 5.21
N PHE A 42 -10.07 10.88 4.81
CA PHE A 42 -10.47 12.03 5.62
C PHE A 42 -11.93 11.90 6.04
N THR A 43 -12.17 11.36 7.23
CA THR A 43 -13.53 11.02 7.71
C THR A 43 -14.25 12.17 8.42
N TYR A 44 -13.54 13.25 8.74
CA TYR A 44 -14.01 14.37 9.55
C TYR A 44 -14.36 15.62 8.73
N VAL A 45 -14.19 15.59 7.41
CA VAL A 45 -14.48 16.72 6.52
C VAL A 45 -15.78 16.49 5.75
N PRO A 46 -16.60 17.52 5.50
CA PRO A 46 -17.77 17.40 4.63
C PRO A 46 -17.42 16.92 3.21
N GLY A 47 -18.28 16.08 2.64
CA GLY A 47 -18.15 15.61 1.26
C GLY A 47 -18.45 16.69 0.20
N ASP A 48 -18.33 16.29 -1.06
CA ASP A 48 -18.56 17.13 -2.23
C ASP A 48 -20.02 17.14 -2.65
N TYR A 49 -20.73 16.01 -2.54
CA TYR A 49 -22.18 15.94 -2.72
C TYR A 49 -22.90 15.95 -1.38
N VAL A 50 -22.58 15.00 -0.51
CA VAL A 50 -23.09 14.91 0.86
C VAL A 50 -22.32 15.88 1.75
N LYS A 51 -22.99 16.94 2.19
CA LYS A 51 -22.38 18.04 2.98
C LYS A 51 -22.15 17.68 4.46
N LYS A 52 -21.84 16.42 4.76
CA LYS A 52 -21.55 15.91 6.11
C LYS A 52 -20.18 15.22 6.16
N PRO A 53 -19.51 15.21 7.31
CA PRO A 53 -18.37 14.33 7.56
C PRO A 53 -18.73 12.87 7.27
N MET A 54 -17.85 12.13 6.60
CA MET A 54 -18.10 10.71 6.24
C MET A 54 -18.50 9.86 7.45
N ARG A 55 -17.89 10.11 8.62
CA ARG A 55 -18.18 9.38 9.87
C ARG A 55 -19.60 9.61 10.42
N GLU A 56 -20.30 10.61 9.93
CA GLU A 56 -21.68 10.99 10.31
C GLU A 56 -22.69 10.61 9.19
N CYS A 57 -22.22 9.94 8.14
CA CYS A 57 -23.04 9.49 7.02
C CYS A 57 -23.63 8.10 7.27
N THR A 58 -24.83 7.89 6.75
CA THR A 58 -25.44 6.58 6.56
C THR A 58 -24.83 5.86 5.35
N GLY A 59 -25.08 4.55 5.21
CA GLY A 59 -24.63 3.80 4.03
C GLY A 59 -25.18 4.37 2.72
N ARG A 60 -26.43 4.84 2.74
CA ARG A 60 -27.05 5.52 1.60
C ARG A 60 -26.29 6.78 1.23
N GLU A 61 -25.99 7.65 2.19
CA GLU A 61 -25.25 8.90 1.94
C GLU A 61 -23.82 8.66 1.45
N ILE A 62 -23.12 7.65 1.97
CA ILE A 62 -21.80 7.26 1.41
C ILE A 62 -21.95 6.76 -0.04
N THR A 63 -23.01 6.01 -0.33
CA THR A 63 -23.31 5.57 -1.70
C THR A 63 -23.62 6.75 -2.62
N GLU A 64 -24.39 7.74 -2.16
CA GLU A 64 -24.70 8.96 -2.92
C GLU A 64 -23.42 9.73 -3.28
N GLU A 65 -22.52 9.95 -2.31
CA GLU A 65 -21.22 10.59 -2.56
C GLU A 65 -20.37 9.79 -3.56
N TRP A 66 -20.33 8.47 -3.43
CA TRP A 66 -19.60 7.61 -4.37
C TRP A 66 -20.16 7.69 -5.79
N LEU A 67 -21.49 7.62 -5.95
CA LEU A 67 -22.15 7.74 -7.26
C LEU A 67 -21.92 9.11 -7.90
N TYR A 68 -21.89 10.18 -7.10
CA TYR A 68 -21.54 11.52 -7.56
C TYR A 68 -20.13 11.54 -8.19
N HIS A 69 -19.14 10.97 -7.52
CA HIS A 69 -17.77 10.89 -8.03
C HIS A 69 -17.59 9.90 -9.19
N LEU A 70 -18.54 8.98 -9.40
CA LEU A 70 -18.62 8.18 -10.63
C LEU A 70 -19.18 8.94 -11.83
N GLY A 71 -19.74 10.14 -11.62
CA GLY A 71 -20.35 10.95 -12.67
C GLY A 71 -21.80 10.57 -12.99
N VAL A 72 -22.51 9.92 -12.07
CA VAL A 72 -23.95 9.64 -12.21
C VAL A 72 -24.73 10.96 -12.24
N PRO A 73 -25.76 11.11 -13.10
CA PRO A 73 -26.60 12.31 -13.12
C PRO A 73 -27.21 12.58 -11.73
N VAL A 74 -27.09 13.82 -11.26
CA VAL A 74 -27.38 14.20 -9.86
C VAL A 74 -28.81 13.89 -9.45
N GLU A 75 -29.74 13.99 -10.39
CA GLU A 75 -31.15 13.68 -10.23
C GLU A 75 -31.44 12.19 -10.05
N GLU A 76 -30.57 11.29 -10.53
CA GLU A 76 -30.71 9.83 -10.41
C GLU A 76 -30.07 9.28 -9.13
N ILE A 77 -29.10 10.02 -8.56
CA ILE A 77 -28.31 9.57 -7.40
C ILE A 77 -29.18 9.13 -6.22
N PRO A 78 -30.19 9.91 -5.75
CA PRO A 78 -30.98 9.52 -4.58
C PRO A 78 -31.73 8.20 -4.78
N ASP A 79 -32.31 7.99 -5.96
CA ASP A 79 -33.09 6.79 -6.28
C ASP A 79 -32.18 5.58 -6.44
N MET A 80 -31.03 5.72 -7.11
CA MET A 80 -30.05 4.65 -7.27
C MET A 80 -29.44 4.23 -5.92
N ALA A 81 -29.05 5.20 -5.09
CA ALA A 81 -28.45 4.92 -3.78
C ALA A 81 -29.45 4.23 -2.83
N ALA A 82 -30.74 4.56 -2.91
CA ALA A 82 -31.77 3.97 -2.06
C ALA A 82 -32.31 2.63 -2.58
N GLY A 83 -32.44 2.46 -3.90
CA GLY A 83 -33.11 1.32 -4.52
C GLY A 83 -32.19 0.24 -5.08
N SER A 84 -30.95 0.58 -5.43
CA SER A 84 -30.05 -0.31 -6.20
C SER A 84 -28.81 -0.75 -5.42
N ALA A 85 -28.59 -0.24 -4.21
CA ALA A 85 -27.42 -0.54 -3.39
C ALA A 85 -27.80 -0.82 -1.93
N HIS A 86 -27.10 -1.78 -1.33
CA HIS A 86 -27.16 -2.03 0.11
C HIS A 86 -25.76 -1.84 0.71
N CYS A 87 -25.55 -0.68 1.34
CA CYS A 87 -24.26 -0.31 1.93
C CYS A 87 -24.23 -0.61 3.44
N VAL A 88 -23.30 -1.48 3.85
CA VAL A 88 -23.03 -1.79 5.26
C VAL A 88 -21.83 -0.98 5.73
N LEU A 89 -22.04 -0.17 6.76
CA LEU A 89 -21.00 0.67 7.33
C LEU A 89 -20.16 -0.12 8.34
N CYS A 90 -18.86 0.18 8.40
CA CYS A 90 -17.96 -0.31 9.42
C CYS A 90 -17.04 0.84 9.89
N MET A 91 -17.20 1.27 11.13
CA MET A 91 -16.28 2.24 11.74
C MET A 91 -15.23 1.50 12.56
N MET A 92 -13.95 1.74 12.24
CA MET A 92 -12.82 1.05 12.84
C MET A 92 -11.89 2.07 13.49
N PRO A 93 -11.96 2.29 14.82
CA PRO A 93 -11.17 3.33 15.50
C PRO A 93 -9.66 3.09 15.42
N TYR A 94 -9.22 1.84 15.25
CA TYR A 94 -7.81 1.44 15.26
C TYR A 94 -7.30 0.97 13.89
N ILE A 95 -8.04 1.20 12.80
CA ILE A 95 -7.61 0.71 11.48
C ILE A 95 -6.25 1.28 11.06
N THR A 96 -5.92 2.51 11.44
CA THR A 96 -4.64 3.15 11.15
C THR A 96 -3.57 2.95 12.23
N ALA A 97 -3.86 2.20 13.30
CA ALA A 97 -3.02 2.14 14.49
C ALA A 97 -1.61 1.59 14.22
N PHE A 98 -1.45 0.70 13.22
CA PHE A 98 -0.14 0.16 12.84
C PHE A 98 0.85 1.21 12.31
N PHE A 99 0.35 2.36 11.83
CA PHE A 99 1.17 3.42 11.23
C PHE A 99 1.35 4.63 12.16
N MET A 100 0.92 4.53 13.42
CA MET A 100 1.25 5.56 14.40
C MET A 100 2.77 5.63 14.56
N PRO A 101 3.36 6.84 14.63
CA PRO A 101 4.78 6.98 14.89
C PRO A 101 5.15 6.25 16.18
N GLY A 102 6.22 5.47 16.13
CA GLY A 102 6.76 4.75 17.28
C GLY A 102 8.26 4.99 17.42
N ALA A 103 8.78 4.63 18.59
CA ALA A 103 10.19 4.57 18.92
C ALA A 103 10.65 3.12 19.07
N GLU A 104 11.97 2.92 19.04
CA GLU A 104 12.56 1.63 19.41
C GLU A 104 12.12 1.25 20.83
N GLY A 105 11.61 0.02 20.99
CA GLY A 105 11.07 -0.47 22.26
C GLY A 105 9.56 -0.28 22.47
N ASP A 106 8.87 0.55 21.67
CA ASP A 106 7.41 0.69 21.77
C ASP A 106 6.66 -0.59 21.37
N ARG A 107 7.28 -1.40 20.50
CA ARG A 107 6.81 -2.75 20.14
C ARG A 107 7.72 -3.79 20.79
N PRO A 108 7.17 -4.82 21.46
CA PRO A 108 7.99 -5.88 22.04
C PRO A 108 8.59 -6.75 20.94
N LYS A 109 9.82 -7.24 21.15
CA LYS A 109 10.40 -8.31 20.32
C LYS A 109 9.45 -9.52 20.27
N VAL A 110 9.45 -10.24 19.15
CA VAL A 110 8.66 -11.47 18.98
C VAL A 110 8.85 -12.44 20.15
N VAL A 111 10.10 -12.74 20.50
CA VAL A 111 10.45 -13.41 21.75
C VAL A 111 11.33 -12.45 22.56
N PRO A 112 10.81 -11.87 23.67
CA PRO A 112 11.60 -11.00 24.52
C PRO A 112 12.79 -11.74 25.15
N GLU A 113 13.84 -10.98 25.48
CA GLU A 113 15.05 -11.55 26.08
C GLU A 113 14.75 -12.25 27.41
N GLY A 114 15.25 -13.47 27.57
CA GLY A 114 15.01 -14.30 28.76
C GLY A 114 13.67 -15.04 28.79
N CYS A 115 12.75 -14.79 27.84
CA CYS A 115 11.52 -15.57 27.73
C CYS A 115 11.80 -16.99 27.22
N THR A 116 11.21 -17.99 27.89
CA THR A 116 11.40 -19.42 27.57
C THR A 116 10.14 -20.12 27.06
N ASN A 117 8.97 -19.52 27.26
CA ASN A 117 7.67 -20.14 26.94
C ASN A 117 6.59 -19.13 26.51
N PHE A 118 7.00 -17.93 26.09
CA PHE A 118 6.10 -16.83 25.78
C PHE A 118 6.62 -16.00 24.60
N ALA A 119 5.70 -15.54 23.74
CA ALA A 119 5.99 -14.73 22.56
C ALA A 119 4.85 -13.74 22.25
N PHE A 120 5.19 -12.63 21.60
CA PHE A 120 4.25 -11.71 20.94
C PHE A 120 4.26 -12.00 19.43
N ILE A 121 3.08 -12.06 18.82
CA ILE A 121 2.94 -12.24 17.36
C ILE A 121 2.00 -11.19 16.78
N GLY A 122 2.13 -10.96 15.47
CA GLY A 122 1.29 -10.03 14.73
C GLY A 122 1.93 -8.66 14.51
N GLN A 123 1.11 -7.71 14.09
CA GLN A 123 1.56 -6.43 13.54
C GLN A 123 2.11 -5.45 14.57
N PHE A 124 1.91 -5.73 15.87
CA PHE A 124 2.42 -4.91 16.98
C PHE A 124 3.63 -5.52 17.68
N SER A 125 4.14 -6.68 17.23
CA SER A 125 5.47 -7.16 17.63
C SER A 125 6.56 -6.56 16.74
N ASP A 126 7.80 -6.57 17.23
CA ASP A 126 8.98 -6.04 16.55
C ASP A 126 9.84 -7.16 15.95
N THR A 127 10.12 -7.04 14.66
CA THR A 127 11.09 -7.85 13.90
C THR A 127 11.77 -7.00 12.82
N VAL A 128 12.89 -7.48 12.31
CA VAL A 128 13.82 -6.72 11.47
C VAL A 128 13.27 -6.50 10.05
N ARG A 129 13.33 -5.26 9.56
CA ARG A 129 13.09 -4.81 8.17
C ARG A 129 11.69 -5.00 7.57
N ASP A 130 10.86 -5.91 8.09
CA ASP A 130 9.56 -6.22 7.47
C ASP A 130 8.51 -5.11 7.70
N THR A 131 7.43 -5.15 6.90
CA THR A 131 6.40 -4.11 6.85
C THR A 131 5.07 -4.56 7.44
N VAL A 132 4.57 -3.80 8.41
CA VAL A 132 3.25 -4.04 9.03
C VAL A 132 2.10 -3.71 8.08
N PHE A 133 0.86 -4.00 8.48
CA PHE A 133 -0.34 -3.91 7.61
C PHE A 133 -0.31 -4.93 6.46
N THR A 134 0.44 -6.02 6.62
CA THR A 134 0.55 -7.10 5.63
C THR A 134 0.28 -8.44 6.28
N THR A 135 -0.39 -9.36 5.60
CA THR A 135 -0.56 -10.71 6.15
C THR A 135 0.79 -11.42 6.36
N GLU A 136 1.79 -11.09 5.54
CA GLU A 136 3.16 -11.59 5.64
C GLU A 136 3.76 -11.36 7.02
N TYR A 137 3.67 -10.14 7.56
CA TYR A 137 4.24 -9.81 8.88
C TYR A 137 3.64 -10.67 10.01
N SER A 138 2.33 -10.94 9.95
CA SER A 138 1.68 -11.84 10.91
C SER A 138 2.20 -13.27 10.81
N VAL A 139 2.47 -13.75 9.59
CA VAL A 139 3.01 -15.10 9.36
C VAL A 139 4.48 -15.18 9.80
N ARG A 140 5.28 -14.16 9.47
CA ARG A 140 6.69 -14.04 9.87
C ARG A 140 6.84 -14.11 11.39
N THR A 141 6.14 -13.24 12.11
CA THR A 141 6.24 -13.16 13.57
C THR A 141 5.78 -14.45 14.23
N ALA A 142 4.76 -15.13 13.68
CA ALA A 142 4.38 -16.46 14.11
C ALA A 142 5.47 -17.52 13.85
N MET A 143 6.10 -17.50 12.67
CA MET A 143 7.18 -18.42 12.31
C MET A 143 8.40 -18.20 13.22
N GLU A 144 8.84 -16.96 13.41
CA GLU A 144 9.95 -16.58 14.29
C GLU A 144 9.70 -17.01 15.74
N ALA A 145 8.48 -16.80 16.26
CA ALA A 145 8.10 -17.23 17.60
C ALA A 145 8.20 -18.75 17.78
N VAL A 146 7.57 -19.51 16.88
CA VAL A 146 7.56 -20.98 16.94
C VAL A 146 8.97 -21.54 16.81
N TYR A 147 9.77 -21.01 15.87
CA TYR A 147 11.12 -21.48 15.62
C TYR A 147 12.05 -21.21 16.79
N THR A 148 11.94 -20.02 17.40
CA THR A 148 12.76 -19.63 18.54
C THR A 148 12.41 -20.42 19.80
N LEU A 149 11.11 -20.59 20.11
CA LEU A 149 10.69 -21.23 21.36
C LEU A 149 10.77 -22.76 21.33
N LEU A 150 10.63 -23.39 20.17
CA LEU A 150 10.69 -24.84 20.01
C LEU A 150 12.01 -25.35 19.45
N ASP A 151 13.01 -24.47 19.31
CA ASP A 151 14.34 -24.80 18.77
C ASP A 151 14.26 -25.56 17.45
N VAL A 152 13.48 -25.02 16.50
CA VAL A 152 13.30 -25.64 15.20
C VAL A 152 14.57 -25.43 14.38
N ASP A 153 15.30 -26.51 14.09
CA ASP A 153 16.55 -26.50 13.31
C ASP A 153 16.30 -26.29 11.80
N ARG A 154 15.80 -25.10 11.45
CA ARG A 154 15.60 -24.64 10.08
C ARG A 154 15.64 -23.11 10.04
N GLY A 155 16.23 -22.54 8.98
CA GLY A 155 16.22 -21.09 8.79
C GLY A 155 14.82 -20.52 8.52
N VAL A 156 14.47 -19.42 9.18
CA VAL A 156 13.36 -18.56 8.79
C VAL A 156 13.81 -17.70 7.60
N PRO A 157 13.03 -17.61 6.49
CA PRO A 157 13.40 -16.77 5.36
C PRO A 157 13.54 -15.30 5.78
N GLU A 158 14.65 -14.66 5.43
CA GLU A 158 14.81 -13.22 5.65
C GLU A 158 13.79 -12.42 4.82
N VAL A 159 13.61 -11.14 5.17
CA VAL A 159 12.89 -10.20 4.31
C VAL A 159 13.64 -10.09 2.99
N PHE A 160 12.92 -10.23 1.87
CA PHE A 160 13.50 -10.22 0.54
C PHE A 160 14.51 -9.08 0.36
N GLY A 161 15.74 -9.42 -0.01
CA GLY A 161 16.89 -8.51 -0.08
C GLY A 161 16.87 -7.51 -1.23
N SER A 162 15.70 -7.13 -1.76
CA SER A 162 15.57 -6.21 -2.90
C SER A 162 16.27 -4.87 -2.67
N CYS A 163 16.26 -4.35 -1.44
CA CYS A 163 16.96 -3.11 -1.09
C CYS A 163 18.50 -3.20 -1.17
N TYR A 164 19.06 -4.41 -1.28
CA TYR A 164 20.49 -4.66 -1.44
C TYR A 164 20.86 -5.14 -2.84
N ASP A 165 19.87 -5.44 -3.69
CA ASP A 165 20.09 -5.87 -5.07
C ASP A 165 20.26 -4.65 -5.98
N VAL A 166 21.49 -4.40 -6.45
CA VAL A 166 21.81 -3.27 -7.33
C VAL A 166 20.90 -3.22 -8.57
N ARG A 167 20.46 -4.37 -9.08
CA ARG A 167 19.57 -4.44 -10.24
C ARG A 167 18.20 -3.84 -9.94
N VAL A 168 17.67 -4.15 -8.76
CA VAL A 168 16.39 -3.58 -8.30
C VAL A 168 16.54 -2.09 -8.01
N LEU A 169 17.68 -1.66 -7.47
CA LEU A 169 17.96 -0.24 -7.25
C LEU A 169 18.01 0.56 -8.56
N LEU A 170 18.66 0.03 -9.60
CA LEU A 170 18.72 0.66 -10.94
C LEU A 170 17.34 0.70 -11.59
N ASP A 171 16.63 -0.42 -11.62
CA ASP A 171 15.26 -0.52 -12.14
C ASP A 171 14.30 0.44 -11.43
N SER A 172 14.37 0.51 -10.10
CA SER A 172 13.57 1.44 -9.28
C SER A 172 13.91 2.89 -9.59
N THR A 173 15.19 3.20 -9.80
CA THR A 173 15.64 4.55 -10.16
C THR A 173 15.03 5.01 -11.48
N SER A 174 15.09 4.17 -12.53
CA SER A 174 14.47 4.48 -13.81
C SER A 174 12.96 4.71 -13.70
N LYS A 175 12.25 3.85 -12.95
CA LYS A 175 10.81 3.97 -12.71
C LYS A 175 10.43 5.24 -11.93
N MET A 176 11.20 5.62 -10.91
CA MET A 176 10.98 6.86 -10.15
C MET A 176 11.19 8.12 -11.01
N MET A 177 11.94 8.02 -12.11
CA MET A 177 12.20 9.10 -13.05
C MET A 177 11.24 9.10 -14.25
N ASP A 178 10.15 8.33 -14.19
CA ASP A 178 9.22 8.13 -15.32
C ASP A 178 9.93 7.65 -16.60
N GLY A 179 11.00 6.85 -16.44
CA GLY A 179 11.81 6.32 -17.55
C GLY A 179 12.77 7.33 -18.18
N LYS A 180 12.89 8.55 -17.64
CA LYS A 180 13.92 9.51 -18.08
C LYS A 180 15.30 8.99 -17.67
N LYS A 181 16.29 9.22 -18.52
CA LYS A 181 17.68 8.86 -18.23
C LYS A 181 18.32 9.92 -17.34
N LEU A 182 19.38 9.55 -16.63
CA LEU A 182 20.19 10.52 -15.87
C LEU A 182 20.73 11.63 -16.79
N THR A 183 21.08 11.27 -18.03
CA THR A 183 21.57 12.20 -19.06
C THR A 183 20.52 13.22 -19.52
N ASP A 184 19.23 12.94 -19.31
CA ASP A 184 18.13 13.85 -19.63
C ASP A 184 17.85 14.86 -18.50
N MET A 185 18.44 14.63 -17.32
CA MET A 185 18.22 15.48 -16.15
C MET A 185 19.01 16.79 -16.29
N LYS A 186 18.32 17.92 -16.09
CA LYS A 186 18.96 19.23 -16.01
C LYS A 186 19.68 19.38 -14.67
N VAL A 187 20.93 18.95 -14.61
CA VAL A 187 21.81 19.15 -13.45
C VAL A 187 22.71 20.38 -13.63
N PRO A 188 23.13 21.05 -12.55
CA PRO A 188 24.14 22.10 -12.59
C PRO A 188 25.39 21.71 -13.41
N PHE A 189 26.01 22.67 -14.09
CA PHE A 189 27.13 22.42 -15.03
C PHE A 189 28.28 21.58 -14.43
N ILE A 190 28.60 21.78 -13.16
CA ILE A 190 29.64 21.02 -12.45
C ILE A 190 29.27 19.53 -12.36
N LEU A 191 28.00 19.21 -12.08
CA LEU A 191 27.51 17.83 -12.00
C LEU A 191 27.51 17.16 -13.38
N ASN A 192 27.18 17.90 -14.44
CA ASN A 192 27.27 17.41 -15.83
C ASN A 192 28.71 17.02 -16.22
N LEU A 193 29.72 17.78 -15.79
CA LEU A 193 31.12 17.46 -16.08
C LEU A 193 31.58 16.20 -15.33
N VAL A 194 31.13 16.04 -14.08
CA VAL A 194 31.39 14.85 -13.27
C VAL A 194 30.72 13.62 -13.87
N GLU A 195 29.47 13.74 -14.29
CA GLU A 195 28.72 12.68 -14.98
C GLU A 195 29.45 12.21 -16.23
N LYS A 196 29.82 13.11 -17.15
CA LYS A 196 30.55 12.74 -18.37
C LYS A 196 31.88 12.06 -18.09
N LYS A 197 32.62 12.50 -17.07
CA LYS A 197 33.88 11.84 -16.66
C LYS A 197 33.62 10.48 -16.03
N ALA A 198 32.55 10.32 -15.26
CA ALA A 198 32.16 9.05 -14.67
C ALA A 198 31.73 8.05 -15.74
N LEU A 199 30.88 8.45 -16.70
CA LEU A 199 30.46 7.64 -17.84
C LEU A 199 31.67 7.16 -18.65
N LYS A 200 32.59 8.07 -18.99
CA LYS A 200 33.84 7.70 -19.68
C LYS A 200 34.72 6.72 -18.89
N LYS A 201 34.65 6.74 -17.55
CA LYS A 201 35.44 5.83 -16.70
C LYS A 201 34.84 4.43 -16.63
N ILE A 202 33.52 4.32 -16.78
CA ILE A 202 32.80 3.05 -16.75
C ILE A 202 32.54 2.47 -18.15
N GLU A 203 32.92 3.20 -19.20
CA GLU A 203 32.85 2.77 -20.59
C GLU A 203 33.55 1.41 -20.80
N GLY A 204 32.85 0.47 -21.44
CA GLY A 204 33.28 -0.90 -21.67
C GLY A 204 33.25 -1.82 -20.44
N THR A 205 32.59 -1.42 -19.34
CA THR A 205 32.50 -2.22 -18.10
C THR A 205 31.10 -2.80 -17.87
N VAL A 206 31.01 -3.82 -17.01
CA VAL A 206 29.73 -4.39 -16.55
C VAL A 206 28.82 -3.33 -15.89
N ILE A 207 29.39 -2.25 -15.34
CA ILE A 207 28.60 -1.16 -14.75
C ILE A 207 27.84 -0.43 -15.85
N GLU A 208 28.48 -0.11 -16.98
CA GLU A 208 27.82 0.50 -18.13
C GLU A 208 26.74 -0.42 -18.69
N GLU A 209 27.03 -1.70 -18.90
CA GLU A 209 26.04 -2.68 -19.38
C GLU A 209 24.80 -2.76 -18.49
N LEU A 210 24.98 -2.69 -17.16
CA LEU A 210 23.87 -2.67 -16.21
C LEU A 210 23.07 -1.37 -16.29
N LEU A 211 23.73 -0.21 -16.39
CA LEU A 211 23.04 1.07 -16.50
C LEU A 211 22.22 1.17 -17.80
N GLU A 212 22.76 0.67 -18.91
CA GLU A 212 22.04 0.60 -20.19
C GLU A 212 20.86 -0.37 -20.13
N ARG A 213 21.07 -1.57 -19.58
CA ARG A 213 20.04 -2.62 -19.46
C ARG A 213 18.84 -2.14 -18.64
N TYR A 214 19.07 -1.36 -17.60
CA TYR A 214 18.04 -0.82 -16.73
C TYR A 214 17.60 0.60 -17.10
N HIS A 215 17.97 1.08 -18.29
CA HIS A 215 17.53 2.37 -18.84
C HIS A 215 17.82 3.56 -17.93
N VAL A 216 18.96 3.52 -17.23
CA VAL A 216 19.43 4.62 -16.38
C VAL A 216 20.26 5.61 -17.20
N ILE A 217 20.98 5.13 -18.22
CA ILE A 217 21.72 5.92 -19.21
C ILE A 217 21.30 5.59 -20.63
#